data_AF-A0AA93BDQ3-F1
#
_entry.id   AF-A0AA93BDQ3-F1
#
_cell.length_a   1.000
_cell.length_b   1.000
_cell.length_c   1.000
_cell.angle_alpha   90.00
_cell.angle_beta   90.00
_cell.angle_gamma   90.00
#
_symmetry.space_group_name_H-M   'P 1'
#
loop_
_entity.id
_entity.type
_entity.pdbx_description
1 polymer ?
#
loop_
_entity_poly.entity_id
_entity_poly.type
_entity_poly.pdbx_seq_one_letter_code
_entity_poly.pdbx_strand_id
1 'polypeptide(L)'
;MGIATFNSILHHMRNRNADGTDDDIFEDELHNTIRRLNFAEEQDEAKTLLSDLQSMAEIQKNCLVEYVLLDFVMGKGCTECSKAVCEDAFGKHPTFADMMRHPWFKHLMSHPVATEPYSPFPPIVRNDAYYWRNFHFPLFYHLQEGNSLALEVLEHLAAKGDILSMERVSLYYFDKCQFSKAFLLFKALHEKMQTTEWYDWAIKQEITNKLAHLYTYGLGVEQNLDKGAQYYKELENGYCWGNRAQYQLGRMAEKRHNYIEAMWYYRKNID
;
A
#
# COMPACT_ATOMS: atom_id res chain seq x y z
N MET A 1 -31.31 -6.83 -0.56
CA MET A 1 -31.00 -7.27 -1.94
C MET A 1 -29.55 -7.78 -2.10
N GLY A 2 -28.77 -7.96 -1.02
CA GLY A 2 -27.34 -8.31 -1.14
C GLY A 2 -27.01 -9.80 -1.00
N ILE A 3 -27.65 -10.52 -0.08
CA ILE A 3 -27.20 -11.87 0.33
C ILE A 3 -27.55 -12.96 -0.70
N ALA A 4 -28.73 -12.89 -1.33
CA ALA A 4 -29.07 -13.84 -2.41
C ALA A 4 -28.11 -13.70 -3.61
N THR A 5 -27.74 -12.47 -3.95
CA THR A 5 -26.73 -12.18 -4.98
C THR A 5 -25.36 -12.68 -4.55
N PHE A 6 -24.95 -12.43 -3.30
CA PHE A 6 -23.69 -12.92 -2.76
C PHE A 6 -23.59 -14.45 -2.75
N ASN A 7 -24.63 -15.14 -2.27
CA ASN A 7 -24.70 -16.60 -2.25
C ASN A 7 -24.69 -17.18 -3.67
N SER A 8 -25.30 -16.50 -4.64
CA SER A 8 -25.21 -16.88 -6.05
C SER A 8 -23.79 -16.73 -6.59
N ILE A 9 -23.07 -15.65 -6.22
CA ILE A 9 -21.67 -15.43 -6.59
C ILE A 9 -20.78 -16.49 -5.95
N LEU A 10 -20.94 -16.79 -4.65
CA LEU A 10 -20.20 -17.84 -3.96
C LEU A 10 -20.47 -19.22 -4.55
N HIS A 11 -21.73 -19.56 -4.82
CA HIS A 11 -22.10 -20.82 -5.45
C HIS A 11 -21.47 -20.94 -6.84
N HIS A 12 -21.40 -19.84 -7.59
CA HIS A 12 -20.74 -19.81 -8.88
C HIS A 12 -19.23 -19.99 -8.75
N MET A 13 -18.56 -19.31 -7.80
CA MET A 13 -17.13 -19.47 -7.52
C MET A 13 -16.79 -20.91 -7.07
N ARG A 14 -17.64 -21.52 -6.24
CA ARG A 14 -17.43 -22.87 -5.69
C ARG A 14 -17.43 -23.96 -6.77
N ASN A 15 -18.07 -23.70 -7.90
CA ASN A 15 -18.31 -24.67 -8.98
C ASN A 15 -17.41 -24.46 -10.22
N ARG A 16 -16.47 -23.50 -10.22
CA ARG A 16 -15.55 -23.26 -11.36
C ARG A 16 -14.15 -23.83 -11.15
N ASN A 17 -13.53 -24.27 -12.26
CA ASN A 17 -12.09 -24.49 -12.38
C ASN A 17 -11.43 -23.18 -12.84
N ALA A 18 -10.25 -22.87 -12.29
CA ALA A 18 -9.60 -21.55 -12.20
C ALA A 18 -9.08 -20.91 -13.53
N ASP A 19 -9.76 -21.07 -14.66
CA ASP A 19 -9.17 -20.77 -15.99
C ASP A 19 -10.08 -19.95 -16.94
N GLY A 20 -10.99 -19.11 -16.41
CA GLY A 20 -12.02 -18.42 -17.19
C GLY A 20 -11.97 -16.89 -17.16
N THR A 21 -12.02 -16.24 -18.33
CA THR A 21 -11.99 -14.78 -18.55
C THR A 21 -13.20 -13.97 -18.02
N ASP A 22 -14.09 -14.56 -17.21
CA ASP A 22 -15.23 -13.84 -16.59
C ASP A 22 -14.88 -13.27 -15.21
N ASP A 23 -13.67 -13.54 -14.69
CA ASP A 23 -13.26 -13.22 -13.32
C ASP A 23 -13.44 -11.73 -12.99
N ASP A 24 -13.19 -10.85 -13.98
CA ASP A 24 -13.34 -9.40 -13.82
C ASP A 24 -14.77 -8.96 -13.47
N ILE A 25 -15.80 -9.58 -14.03
CA ILE A 25 -17.20 -9.17 -13.79
C ILE A 25 -17.64 -9.64 -12.41
N PHE A 26 -17.24 -10.85 -12.02
CA PHE A 26 -17.60 -11.44 -10.73
C PHE A 26 -16.86 -10.80 -9.56
N GLU A 27 -15.62 -10.34 -9.74
CA GLU A 27 -14.88 -9.59 -8.71
C GLU A 27 -15.52 -8.25 -8.36
N ASP A 28 -15.89 -7.46 -9.39
CA ASP A 28 -16.58 -6.20 -9.19
C ASP A 28 -17.94 -6.41 -8.54
N GLU A 29 -18.67 -7.45 -8.95
CA GLU A 29 -19.97 -7.77 -8.36
C GLU A 29 -19.83 -8.27 -6.93
N LEU A 30 -18.81 -9.07 -6.61
CA LEU A 30 -18.49 -9.52 -5.25
C LEU A 30 -18.15 -8.32 -4.35
N HIS A 31 -17.23 -7.45 -4.78
CA HIS A 31 -16.84 -6.25 -4.03
C HIS A 31 -18.01 -5.28 -3.82
N ASN A 32 -18.78 -5.01 -4.87
CA ASN A 32 -19.96 -4.15 -4.78
C ASN A 32 -21.03 -4.77 -3.89
N THR A 33 -21.19 -6.09 -3.92
CA THR A 33 -22.14 -6.80 -3.05
C THR A 33 -21.69 -6.70 -1.61
N ILE A 34 -20.42 -6.99 -1.28
CA ILE A 34 -19.85 -6.86 0.08
C ILE A 34 -20.08 -5.45 0.64
N ARG A 35 -19.77 -4.41 -0.15
CA ARG A 35 -20.00 -3.01 0.25
C ARG A 35 -21.46 -2.68 0.51
N ARG A 36 -22.38 -3.35 -0.16
CA ARG A 36 -23.84 -3.17 -0.03
C ARG A 36 -24.47 -4.10 0.99
N LEU A 37 -23.72 -5.06 1.55
CA LEU A 37 -24.21 -5.92 2.62
C LEU A 37 -24.34 -5.07 3.90
N ASN A 38 -25.58 -4.62 4.14
CA ASN A 38 -25.96 -4.00 5.39
C ASN A 38 -26.43 -5.11 6.35
N PHE A 39 -25.54 -5.59 7.19
CA PHE A 39 -25.77 -6.69 8.13
C PHE A 39 -26.52 -6.28 9.42
N ALA A 40 -27.05 -5.05 9.50
CA ALA A 40 -27.59 -4.46 10.72
C ALA A 40 -28.76 -5.24 11.39
N GLU A 41 -29.36 -6.23 10.72
CA GLU A 41 -30.55 -6.94 11.23
C GLU A 41 -30.32 -8.43 11.56
N GLU A 42 -29.30 -9.12 11.02
CA GLU A 42 -29.15 -10.58 11.16
C GLU A 42 -27.69 -11.04 11.36
N GLN A 43 -27.26 -11.16 12.62
CA GLN A 43 -25.91 -11.62 13.00
C GLN A 43 -25.59 -13.05 12.56
N ASP A 44 -26.60 -13.93 12.53
CA ASP A 44 -26.42 -15.34 12.17
C ASP A 44 -26.06 -15.51 10.69
N GLU A 45 -26.63 -14.69 9.81
CA GLU A 45 -26.33 -14.72 8.38
C GLU A 45 -24.89 -14.27 8.09
N ALA A 46 -24.42 -13.23 8.78
CA ALA A 46 -23.04 -12.77 8.70
C ALA A 46 -22.04 -13.86 9.16
N LYS A 47 -22.39 -14.61 10.21
CA LYS A 47 -21.58 -15.75 10.70
C LYS A 47 -21.55 -16.89 9.70
N THR A 48 -22.68 -17.26 9.11
CA THR A 48 -22.73 -18.28 8.05
C THR A 48 -21.89 -17.87 6.85
N LEU A 49 -21.99 -16.60 6.44
CA LEU A 49 -21.20 -16.04 5.35
C LEU A 49 -19.69 -16.14 5.61
N LEU A 50 -19.26 -15.72 6.80
CA LEU A 50 -17.86 -15.75 7.17
C LEU A 50 -17.34 -17.20 7.23
N SER A 51 -18.15 -18.12 7.76
CA SER A 51 -17.82 -19.55 7.77
C SER A 51 -17.68 -20.13 6.36
N ASP A 52 -18.55 -19.74 5.42
CA ASP A 52 -18.47 -20.18 4.02
C ASP A 52 -17.22 -19.63 3.33
N LEU A 53 -16.91 -18.34 3.54
CA LEU A 53 -15.70 -17.71 3.01
C LEU A 53 -14.42 -18.37 3.57
N GLN A 54 -14.37 -18.62 4.90
CA GLN A 54 -13.25 -19.32 5.53
C GLN A 54 -13.06 -20.73 4.94
N SER A 55 -14.15 -21.49 4.80
CA SER A 55 -14.13 -22.82 4.20
C SER A 55 -13.62 -22.80 2.76
N MET A 56 -14.09 -21.83 1.95
CA MET A 56 -13.62 -21.66 0.58
C MET A 56 -12.14 -21.30 0.50
N ALA A 57 -11.68 -20.38 1.35
CA ALA A 57 -10.29 -19.97 1.40
C ALA A 57 -9.37 -21.14 1.79
N GLU A 58 -9.77 -21.95 2.78
CA GLU A 58 -8.98 -23.09 3.25
C GLU A 58 -8.98 -24.29 2.27
N ILE A 59 -10.13 -24.59 1.66
CA ILE A 59 -10.30 -25.77 0.80
C ILE A 59 -9.85 -25.47 -0.64
N GLN A 60 -10.29 -24.34 -1.19
CA GLN A 60 -10.10 -24.00 -2.61
C GLN A 60 -8.90 -23.09 -2.85
N LYS A 61 -8.31 -22.51 -1.79
CA LYS A 61 -7.12 -21.65 -1.89
C LYS A 61 -7.31 -20.50 -2.88
N ASN A 62 -8.51 -19.93 -2.90
CA ASN A 62 -8.88 -18.87 -3.82
C ASN A 62 -8.42 -17.51 -3.27
N CYS A 63 -7.45 -16.88 -3.94
CA CYS A 63 -6.86 -15.61 -3.51
C CYS A 63 -7.89 -14.46 -3.41
N LEU A 64 -8.90 -14.44 -4.26
CA LEU A 64 -9.95 -13.41 -4.21
C LEU A 64 -10.78 -13.52 -2.94
N VAL A 65 -11.10 -14.75 -2.53
CA VAL A 65 -11.80 -15.02 -1.27
C VAL A 65 -10.92 -14.63 -0.08
N GLU A 66 -9.61 -14.89 -0.16
CA GLU A 66 -8.63 -14.50 0.86
C GLU A 66 -8.48 -12.96 0.97
N TYR A 67 -8.53 -12.23 -0.14
CA TYR A 67 -8.54 -10.75 -0.14
C TYR A 67 -9.81 -10.21 0.51
N VAL A 68 -10.96 -10.79 0.18
CA VAL A 68 -12.24 -10.42 0.81
C VAL A 68 -12.19 -10.66 2.32
N LEU A 69 -11.71 -11.83 2.75
CA LEU A 69 -11.53 -12.13 4.18
C LEU A 69 -10.57 -11.12 4.84
N LEU A 70 -9.48 -10.76 4.18
CA LEU A 70 -8.56 -9.76 4.71
C LEU A 70 -9.20 -8.38 4.85
N ASP A 71 -10.02 -7.96 3.90
CA ASP A 71 -10.78 -6.72 4.01
C ASP A 71 -11.81 -6.77 5.14
N PHE A 72 -12.48 -7.90 5.36
CA PHE A 72 -13.36 -8.06 6.53
C PHE A 72 -12.60 -7.90 7.85
N VAL A 73 -11.37 -8.42 7.93
CA VAL A 73 -10.53 -8.32 9.12
C VAL A 73 -10.03 -6.88 9.34
N MET A 74 -9.68 -6.16 8.26
CA MET A 74 -9.11 -4.81 8.33
C MET A 74 -10.13 -3.67 8.28
N GLY A 75 -11.29 -3.93 7.69
CA GLY A 75 -12.20 -2.93 7.14
C GLY A 75 -13.68 -3.15 7.48
N LYS A 76 -14.44 -2.05 7.37
CA LYS A 76 -15.86 -1.90 7.74
C LYS A 76 -16.83 -2.76 6.89
N GLY A 77 -16.85 -4.07 7.07
CA GLY A 77 -17.92 -4.94 6.56
C GLY A 77 -19.25 -4.76 7.32
N CYS A 78 -19.85 -3.57 7.28
CA CYS A 78 -21.02 -3.11 8.05
C CYS A 78 -20.68 -2.75 9.50
N THR A 79 -20.95 -1.49 9.84
CA THR A 79 -20.47 -0.71 10.99
C THR A 79 -20.83 -1.21 12.39
N GLU A 80 -21.46 -2.37 12.58
CA GLU A 80 -21.56 -3.03 13.90
C GLU A 80 -21.43 -4.56 13.78
N CYS A 81 -21.87 -5.16 12.67
CA CYS A 81 -21.90 -6.61 12.50
C CYS A 81 -20.60 -7.24 12.00
N SER A 82 -19.85 -6.63 11.07
CA SER A 82 -18.47 -7.10 10.80
C SER A 82 -17.63 -7.01 12.05
N LYS A 83 -17.80 -5.93 12.82
CA LYS A 83 -17.03 -5.75 14.03
C LYS A 83 -17.32 -6.89 15.00
N ALA A 84 -18.56 -7.10 15.45
CA ALA A 84 -18.84 -8.19 16.37
C ALA A 84 -18.46 -9.59 15.82
N VAL A 85 -18.76 -9.89 14.56
CA VAL A 85 -18.49 -11.21 13.96
C VAL A 85 -17.00 -11.44 13.70
N CYS A 86 -16.25 -10.42 13.26
CA CYS A 86 -14.80 -10.51 13.08
C CYS A 86 -14.07 -10.46 14.41
N GLU A 87 -14.57 -9.72 15.41
CA GLU A 87 -14.03 -9.75 16.77
C GLU A 87 -14.22 -11.16 17.40
N ASP A 88 -15.36 -11.80 17.18
CA ASP A 88 -15.61 -13.19 17.61
C ASP A 88 -14.69 -14.18 16.87
N ALA A 89 -14.48 -14.00 15.56
CA ALA A 89 -13.74 -14.94 14.72
C ALA A 89 -12.21 -14.79 14.79
N PHE A 90 -11.72 -13.55 14.89
CA PHE A 90 -10.30 -13.21 14.79
C PHE A 90 -9.77 -12.45 16.01
N GLY A 91 -10.64 -12.00 16.91
CA GLY A 91 -10.29 -11.19 18.08
C GLY A 91 -10.48 -9.69 17.84
N LYS A 92 -10.50 -8.92 18.95
CA LYS A 92 -10.84 -7.49 18.93
C LYS A 92 -9.93 -6.61 18.06
N HIS A 93 -8.64 -6.94 18.06
CA HIS A 93 -7.59 -6.26 17.32
C HIS A 93 -6.55 -7.29 16.91
N PRO A 94 -6.83 -8.11 15.88
CA PRO A 94 -5.94 -9.18 15.48
C PRO A 94 -4.61 -8.59 15.03
N THR A 95 -3.52 -9.13 15.56
CA THR A 95 -2.16 -8.81 15.07
C THR A 95 -1.84 -9.66 13.85
N PHE A 96 -0.84 -9.27 13.07
CA PHE A 96 -0.31 -10.11 11.99
C PHE A 96 0.06 -11.50 12.48
N ALA A 97 0.63 -11.60 13.69
CA ALA A 97 0.98 -12.87 14.32
C ALA A 97 -0.25 -13.74 14.63
N ASP A 98 -1.37 -13.13 15.03
CA ASP A 98 -2.63 -13.85 15.21
C ASP A 98 -3.17 -14.34 13.86
N MET A 99 -3.16 -13.47 12.84
CA MET A 99 -3.61 -13.81 11.49
C MET A 99 -2.79 -14.94 10.86
N MET A 100 -1.48 -14.96 11.07
CA MET A 100 -0.59 -16.03 10.57
C MET A 100 -0.88 -17.43 11.13
N ARG A 101 -1.74 -17.56 12.15
CA ARG A 101 -2.24 -18.86 12.63
C ARG A 101 -3.30 -19.45 11.70
N HIS A 102 -3.95 -18.64 10.87
CA HIS A 102 -4.96 -19.09 9.93
C HIS A 102 -4.31 -19.60 8.62
N PRO A 103 -4.66 -20.83 8.16
CA PRO A 103 -4.07 -21.41 6.95
C PRO A 103 -4.26 -20.54 5.70
N TRP A 104 -5.45 -19.95 5.53
CA TRP A 104 -5.76 -19.07 4.40
C TRP A 104 -4.89 -17.82 4.39
N PHE A 105 -4.66 -17.20 5.56
CA PHE A 105 -3.85 -15.98 5.63
C PHE A 105 -2.38 -16.29 5.36
N LYS A 106 -1.88 -17.43 5.86
CA LYS A 106 -0.53 -17.91 5.55
C LYS A 106 -0.37 -18.19 4.05
N HIS A 107 -1.40 -18.73 3.41
CA HIS A 107 -1.44 -18.97 1.98
C HIS A 107 -1.42 -17.65 1.19
N LEU A 108 -2.24 -16.68 1.60
CA LEU A 108 -2.25 -15.33 1.05
C LEU A 108 -0.86 -14.67 1.13
N MET A 109 -0.21 -14.72 2.29
CA MET A 109 1.14 -14.16 2.50
C MET A 109 2.25 -14.94 1.78
N SER A 110 1.96 -16.11 1.22
CA SER A 110 2.91 -16.92 0.45
C SER A 110 2.88 -16.64 -1.05
N HIS A 111 1.83 -15.96 -1.54
CA HIS A 111 1.73 -15.63 -2.96
C HIS A 111 2.86 -14.70 -3.39
N PRO A 112 3.47 -14.94 -4.56
CA PRO A 112 4.34 -13.94 -5.16
C PRO A 112 3.49 -12.69 -5.33
N VAL A 113 4.02 -11.56 -4.85
CA VAL A 113 3.36 -10.28 -4.93
C VAL A 113 3.25 -9.92 -6.41
N ALA A 114 2.16 -10.34 -7.05
CA ALA A 114 1.94 -10.15 -8.46
C ALA A 114 1.83 -8.64 -8.69
N THR A 115 2.82 -8.11 -9.40
CA THR A 115 2.97 -6.70 -9.72
C THR A 115 1.91 -6.33 -10.74
N GLU A 116 0.68 -6.14 -10.28
CA GLU A 116 -0.35 -5.49 -11.08
C GLU A 116 0.05 -4.04 -11.37
N PRO A 117 -0.26 -3.53 -12.58
CA PRO A 117 0.18 -2.22 -13.01
C PRO A 117 -0.46 -1.12 -12.16
N TYR A 118 0.40 -0.44 -11.39
CA TYR A 118 0.08 0.76 -10.63
C TYR A 118 0.18 2.01 -11.52
N SER A 119 -0.72 2.97 -11.29
CA SER A 119 -0.56 4.35 -11.74
C SER A 119 -0.54 5.26 -10.50
N PRO A 120 0.60 5.91 -10.16
CA PRO A 120 0.86 6.58 -8.88
C PRO A 120 0.10 7.88 -8.64
N PHE A 121 -0.91 8.19 -9.44
CA PHE A 121 -1.28 9.59 -9.65
C PHE A 121 -2.03 10.31 -8.52
N PRO A 122 -2.64 9.67 -7.51
CA PRO A 122 -3.12 10.40 -6.35
C PRO A 122 -2.41 10.03 -5.03
N PRO A 123 -1.94 11.03 -4.24
CA PRO A 123 -1.43 10.82 -2.89
C PRO A 123 -2.49 10.28 -1.93
N ILE A 124 -3.77 10.44 -2.29
CA ILE A 124 -4.94 9.90 -1.58
C ILE A 124 -5.40 8.65 -2.33
N VAL A 125 -5.44 7.52 -1.63
CA VAL A 125 -6.04 6.30 -2.18
C VAL A 125 -7.55 6.53 -2.25
N ARG A 126 -8.08 6.56 -3.48
CA ARG A 126 -9.52 6.69 -3.70
C ARG A 126 -10.24 5.41 -3.28
N ASN A 127 -11.45 5.57 -2.77
CA ASN A 127 -12.28 4.46 -2.28
C ASN A 127 -13.25 3.94 -3.37
N ASP A 128 -12.78 3.67 -4.57
CA ASP A 128 -13.58 3.24 -5.73
C ASP A 128 -13.25 1.80 -6.17
N ALA A 129 -14.30 1.05 -6.55
CA ALA A 129 -14.26 -0.38 -6.81
C ALA A 129 -13.14 -0.83 -7.77
N TYR A 130 -12.76 0.03 -8.72
CA TYR A 130 -11.67 -0.22 -9.67
C TYR A 130 -10.35 -0.60 -8.99
N TYR A 131 -10.03 0.01 -7.85
CA TYR A 131 -8.77 -0.24 -7.16
C TYR A 131 -8.82 -1.38 -6.15
N TRP A 132 -10.00 -1.82 -5.75
CA TRP A 132 -10.19 -2.91 -4.79
C TRP A 132 -9.85 -4.29 -5.35
N ARG A 133 -9.66 -4.39 -6.67
CA ARG A 133 -9.17 -5.59 -7.36
C ARG A 133 -7.71 -5.90 -7.02
N ASN A 134 -6.94 -4.88 -6.65
CA ASN A 134 -5.52 -5.01 -6.35
C ASN A 134 -5.29 -5.22 -4.86
N PHE A 135 -4.59 -6.29 -4.50
CA PHE A 135 -4.27 -6.67 -3.13
C PHE A 135 -3.75 -5.52 -2.25
N HIS A 136 -2.94 -4.61 -2.80
CA HIS A 136 -2.32 -3.55 -2.02
C HIS A 136 -3.26 -2.39 -1.68
N PHE A 137 -4.25 -2.11 -2.52
CA PHE A 137 -5.07 -0.90 -2.37
C PHE A 137 -5.95 -0.90 -1.12
N PRO A 138 -6.64 -2.00 -0.76
CA PRO A 138 -7.30 -2.12 0.54
C PRO A 138 -6.32 -1.83 1.68
N LEU A 139 -5.12 -2.40 1.62
CA LEU A 139 -4.08 -2.21 2.64
C LEU A 139 -3.66 -0.74 2.75
N PHE A 140 -3.46 -0.06 1.62
CA PHE A 140 -3.07 1.35 1.60
C PHE A 140 -4.18 2.26 2.11
N TYR A 141 -5.43 1.97 1.75
CA TYR A 141 -6.59 2.67 2.26
C TYR A 141 -6.71 2.54 3.78
N HIS A 142 -6.64 1.31 4.29
CA HIS A 142 -6.70 1.04 5.74
C HIS A 142 -5.50 1.62 6.49
N LEU A 143 -4.30 1.61 5.89
CA LEU A 143 -3.13 2.28 6.44
C LEU A 143 -3.34 3.80 6.57
N GLN A 144 -3.98 4.43 5.57
CA GLN A 144 -4.33 5.86 5.62
C GLN A 144 -5.33 6.16 6.75
N GLU A 145 -6.26 5.24 7.02
CA GLU A 145 -7.17 5.32 8.18
C GLU A 145 -6.48 5.02 9.53
N GLY A 146 -5.21 4.60 9.51
CA GLY A 146 -4.41 4.32 10.72
C GLY A 146 -4.57 2.90 11.26
N ASN A 147 -5.02 1.94 10.44
CA ASN A 147 -5.15 0.55 10.83
C ASN A 147 -3.78 -0.10 11.09
N SER A 148 -3.58 -0.66 12.29
CA SER A 148 -2.31 -1.27 12.71
C SER A 148 -2.02 -2.60 12.00
N LEU A 149 -3.03 -3.43 11.75
CA LEU A 149 -2.84 -4.69 11.04
C LEU A 149 -2.45 -4.43 9.58
N ALA A 150 -3.05 -3.44 8.93
CA ALA A 150 -2.66 -3.02 7.58
C ALA A 150 -1.18 -2.61 7.53
N LEU A 151 -0.71 -1.85 8.53
CA LEU A 151 0.71 -1.52 8.66
C LEU A 151 1.58 -2.78 8.81
N GLU A 152 1.24 -3.70 9.72
CA GLU A 152 2.02 -4.93 9.95
C GLU A 152 2.11 -5.81 8.69
N VAL A 153 1.00 -5.96 7.94
CA VAL A 153 0.99 -6.69 6.66
C VAL A 153 1.92 -6.02 5.65
N LEU A 154 1.80 -4.69 5.47
CA LEU A 154 2.64 -3.95 4.54
C LEU A 154 4.12 -3.94 4.96
N GLU A 155 4.42 -3.92 6.25
CA GLU A 155 5.80 -4.06 6.75
C GLU A 155 6.39 -5.44 6.43
N HIS A 156 5.61 -6.50 6.59
CA HIS A 156 6.03 -7.85 6.22
C HIS A 156 6.31 -7.97 4.71
N LEU A 157 5.45 -7.38 3.87
CA LEU A 157 5.65 -7.33 2.42
C LEU A 157 6.86 -6.49 2.05
N ALA A 158 7.04 -5.33 2.69
CA ALA A 158 8.18 -4.45 2.49
C ALA A 158 9.50 -5.15 2.88
N ALA A 159 9.51 -5.94 3.96
CA ALA A 159 10.66 -6.75 4.38
C ALA A 159 11.02 -7.85 3.37
N LYS A 160 10.02 -8.38 2.63
CA LYS A 160 10.25 -9.26 1.47
C LYS A 160 10.71 -8.51 0.22
N GLY A 161 10.79 -7.19 0.28
CA GLY A 161 11.20 -6.32 -0.81
C GLY A 161 10.07 -5.98 -1.78
N ASP A 162 8.81 -6.10 -1.40
CA ASP A 162 7.74 -5.58 -2.24
C ASP A 162 7.86 -4.06 -2.40
N ILE A 163 7.97 -3.60 -3.65
CA ILE A 163 8.29 -2.20 -3.98
C ILE A 163 7.15 -1.27 -3.54
N LEU A 164 5.89 -1.66 -3.76
CA LEU A 164 4.73 -0.84 -3.45
C LEU A 164 4.53 -0.69 -1.94
N SER A 165 4.71 -1.78 -1.20
CA SER A 165 4.68 -1.77 0.27
C SER A 165 5.85 -0.98 0.84
N MET A 166 7.06 -1.13 0.31
CA MET A 166 8.21 -0.31 0.71
C MET A 166 7.92 1.18 0.51
N GLU A 167 7.37 1.57 -0.64
CA GLU A 167 6.98 2.95 -0.94
C GLU A 167 5.95 3.44 0.08
N ARG A 168 4.82 2.76 0.21
CA ARG A 168 3.71 3.24 1.04
C ARG A 168 4.03 3.26 2.53
N VAL A 169 4.74 2.26 3.04
CA VAL A 169 5.18 2.24 4.45
C VAL A 169 6.20 3.34 4.72
N SER A 170 7.12 3.59 3.79
CA SER A 170 8.12 4.67 3.96
C SER A 170 7.49 6.06 3.96
N LEU A 171 6.51 6.32 3.08
CA LEU A 171 5.72 7.55 3.08
C LEU A 171 4.89 7.69 4.36
N TYR A 172 4.22 6.62 4.80
CA TYR A 172 3.47 6.61 6.05
C TYR A 172 4.35 6.99 7.24
N TYR A 173 5.55 6.40 7.35
CA TYR A 173 6.49 6.75 8.41
C TYR A 173 7.01 8.17 8.31
N PHE A 174 7.24 8.68 7.10
CA PHE A 174 7.64 10.05 6.89
C PHE A 174 6.56 11.03 7.39
N ASP A 175 5.29 10.79 7.04
CA ASP A 175 4.16 11.63 7.42
C ASP A 175 3.88 11.59 8.93
N LYS A 176 4.15 10.45 9.59
CA LYS A 176 4.11 10.32 11.05
C LYS A 176 5.38 10.86 11.74
N CYS A 177 6.29 11.50 11.01
CA CYS A 177 7.58 12.00 11.49
C CYS A 177 8.49 10.92 12.13
N GLN A 178 8.28 9.64 11.80
CA GLN A 178 9.15 8.54 12.19
C GLN A 178 10.34 8.43 11.23
N PHE A 179 11.12 9.51 11.15
CA PHE A 179 12.10 9.71 10.08
C PHE A 179 13.18 8.64 10.00
N SER A 180 13.63 8.07 11.12
CA SER A 180 14.64 7.00 11.09
C SER A 180 14.14 5.73 10.41
N LYS A 181 12.86 5.35 10.61
CA LYS A 181 12.26 4.20 9.92
C LYS A 181 12.05 4.52 8.44
N ALA A 182 11.50 5.70 8.15
CA ALA A 182 11.30 6.17 6.78
C ALA A 182 12.62 6.18 5.99
N PHE A 183 13.69 6.69 6.59
CA PHE A 183 15.03 6.75 6.01
C PHE A 183 15.55 5.37 5.58
N LEU A 184 15.46 4.37 6.45
CA LEU A 184 15.93 3.02 6.15
C LEU A 184 15.19 2.41 4.94
N LEU A 185 13.87 2.56 4.92
CA LEU A 185 13.05 2.05 3.82
C LEU A 185 13.28 2.82 2.52
N PHE A 186 13.33 4.15 2.56
CA PHE A 186 13.62 4.96 1.38
C PHE A 186 14.99 4.62 0.78
N LYS A 187 16.00 4.41 1.63
CA LYS A 187 17.34 4.05 1.17
C LYS A 187 17.33 2.68 0.48
N ALA A 188 16.74 1.67 1.12
CA ALA A 188 16.62 0.33 0.55
C ALA A 188 15.81 0.34 -0.77
N LEU A 189 14.74 1.13 -0.83
CA LEU A 189 13.90 1.27 -2.01
C LEU A 189 14.65 1.96 -3.16
N HIS A 190 15.36 3.05 -2.88
CA HIS A 190 16.19 3.75 -3.88
C HIS A 190 17.24 2.83 -4.47
N GLU A 191 17.99 2.09 -3.63
CA GLU A 191 18.99 1.11 -4.08
C GLU A 191 18.36 0.03 -4.98
N LYS A 192 17.20 -0.51 -4.57
CA LYS A 192 16.46 -1.50 -5.36
C LYS A 192 16.03 -0.95 -6.72
N MET A 193 15.56 0.30 -6.78
CA MET A 193 15.15 0.98 -8.01
C MET A 193 16.31 1.37 -8.95
N GLN A 194 17.58 1.25 -8.52
CA GLN A 194 18.73 1.37 -9.43
C GLN A 194 19.04 0.06 -10.17
N THR A 195 18.61 -1.08 -9.64
CA THR A 195 18.97 -2.41 -10.15
C THR A 195 17.83 -3.12 -10.87
N THR A 196 16.60 -2.61 -10.73
CA THR A 196 15.40 -3.19 -11.34
C THR A 196 15.03 -2.37 -12.58
N GLU A 197 14.65 -3.01 -13.68
CA GLU A 197 14.00 -2.37 -14.84
C GLU A 197 12.56 -1.95 -14.51
N TRP A 198 12.35 -1.31 -13.35
CA TRP A 198 11.04 -0.86 -12.92
C TRP A 198 10.70 0.49 -13.58
N TYR A 199 9.53 0.56 -14.22
CA TYR A 199 9.17 1.64 -15.13
C TYR A 199 8.62 2.91 -14.44
N ASP A 200 8.37 2.88 -13.13
CA ASP A 200 7.79 4.04 -12.44
C ASP A 200 8.83 5.09 -12.02
N TRP A 201 9.09 6.01 -12.95
CA TRP A 201 9.97 7.14 -12.75
C TRP A 201 9.45 8.13 -11.71
N ALA A 202 8.13 8.18 -11.45
CA ALA A 202 7.54 9.14 -10.53
C ALA A 202 7.83 8.74 -9.09
N ILE A 203 7.63 7.46 -8.75
CA ILE A 203 8.01 6.90 -7.44
C ILE A 203 9.50 7.12 -7.22
N LYS A 204 10.35 6.74 -8.19
CA LYS A 204 11.80 6.92 -8.07
C LYS A 204 12.16 8.37 -7.74
N GLN A 205 11.58 9.35 -8.43
CA GLN A 205 11.88 10.75 -8.17
C GLN A 205 11.34 11.22 -6.80
N GLU A 206 10.16 10.78 -6.39
CA GLU A 206 9.63 11.10 -5.07
C GLU A 206 10.52 10.57 -3.95
N ILE A 207 10.90 9.29 -4.00
CA ILE A 207 11.75 8.65 -3.00
C ILE A 207 13.13 9.30 -2.94
N THR A 208 13.76 9.58 -4.08
CA THR A 208 15.02 10.33 -4.16
C THR A 208 14.89 11.71 -3.51
N ASN A 209 13.79 12.42 -3.74
CA ASN A 209 13.54 13.73 -3.13
C ASN A 209 13.38 13.63 -1.61
N LYS A 210 12.65 12.62 -1.11
CA LYS A 210 12.50 12.40 0.34
C LYS A 210 13.85 12.08 0.97
N LEU A 211 14.70 11.25 0.35
CA LEU A 211 16.07 11.00 0.83
C LEU A 211 16.91 12.28 0.87
N ALA A 212 16.89 13.07 -0.19
CA ALA A 212 17.60 14.35 -0.26
C ALA A 212 17.18 15.27 0.88
N HIS A 213 15.87 15.36 1.15
CA HIS A 213 15.31 16.13 2.25
C HIS A 213 15.83 15.65 3.61
N LEU A 214 15.76 14.34 3.89
CA LEU A 214 16.18 13.77 5.17
C LEU A 214 17.66 14.08 5.47
N TYR A 215 18.54 13.92 4.49
CA TYR A 215 19.96 14.30 4.63
C TYR A 215 20.17 15.81 4.79
N THR A 216 19.42 16.62 4.04
CA THR A 216 19.53 18.09 4.07
C THR A 216 19.24 18.68 5.45
N TYR A 217 18.27 18.09 6.16
CA TYR A 217 17.82 18.60 7.45
C TYR A 217 18.22 17.73 8.65
N GLY A 218 18.91 16.61 8.42
CA GLY A 218 19.31 15.70 9.50
C GLY A 218 18.12 15.03 10.19
N LEU A 219 17.10 14.67 9.42
CA LEU A 219 15.87 14.07 9.95
C LEU A 219 16.01 12.54 9.96
N GLY A 220 16.10 11.95 11.14
CA GLY A 220 16.24 10.50 11.30
C GLY A 220 17.58 9.92 10.84
N VAL A 221 18.48 10.77 10.34
CA VAL A 221 19.86 10.51 9.92
C VAL A 221 20.71 11.76 10.23
N GLU A 222 22.02 11.62 10.37
CA GLU A 222 22.92 12.77 10.51
C GLU A 222 22.80 13.73 9.31
N GLN A 223 22.78 15.03 9.59
CA GLN A 223 22.73 16.04 8.54
C GLN A 223 23.96 15.94 7.64
N ASN A 224 23.73 15.86 6.34
CA ASN A 224 24.80 15.81 5.36
C ASN A 224 24.38 16.55 4.09
N LEU A 225 24.90 17.78 3.95
CA LEU A 225 24.54 18.65 2.84
C LEU A 225 25.08 18.13 1.49
N ASP A 226 26.23 17.48 1.49
CA ASP A 226 26.80 16.95 0.24
C ASP A 226 26.02 15.74 -0.27
N LYS A 227 25.59 14.84 0.63
CA LYS A 227 24.70 13.73 0.27
C LYS A 227 23.33 14.23 -0.19
N GLY A 228 22.73 15.20 0.51
CA GLY A 228 21.46 15.77 0.07
C GLY A 228 21.57 16.40 -1.32
N ALA A 229 22.68 17.13 -1.59
CA ALA A 229 22.93 17.72 -2.90
C ALA A 229 23.17 16.65 -3.98
N GLN A 230 23.85 15.55 -3.65
CA GLN A 230 24.03 14.41 -4.56
C GLN A 230 22.67 13.84 -5.02
N TYR A 231 21.73 13.60 -4.10
CA TYR A 231 20.40 13.11 -4.46
C TYR A 231 19.58 14.14 -5.23
N TYR A 232 19.63 15.44 -4.87
CA TYR A 232 18.95 16.46 -5.67
C TYR A 232 19.52 16.57 -7.09
N LYS A 233 20.81 16.30 -7.28
CA LYS A 233 21.41 16.26 -8.61
C LYS A 233 20.87 15.13 -9.48
N GLU A 234 20.52 13.98 -8.90
CA GLU A 234 19.82 12.89 -9.62
C GLU A 234 18.46 13.34 -10.16
N LEU A 235 17.81 14.31 -9.50
CA LEU A 235 16.49 14.85 -9.86
C LEU A 235 16.54 16.03 -10.82
N GLU A 236 17.72 16.60 -11.06
CA GLU A 236 17.89 17.86 -11.79
C GLU A 236 17.30 17.82 -13.20
N ASN A 237 17.36 16.64 -13.85
CA ASN A 237 16.82 16.40 -15.19
C ASN A 237 15.45 15.69 -15.17
N GLY A 238 14.85 15.51 -13.99
CA GLY A 238 13.57 14.82 -13.83
C GLY A 238 12.39 15.69 -14.25
N TYR A 239 11.45 15.12 -15.00
CA TYR A 239 10.28 15.84 -15.54
C TYR A 239 9.43 16.54 -14.45
N CYS A 240 9.24 15.91 -13.30
CA CYS A 240 8.43 16.48 -12.21
C CYS A 240 9.22 17.32 -11.21
N TRP A 241 10.53 17.08 -11.08
CA TRP A 241 11.32 17.61 -9.98
C TRP A 241 12.43 18.57 -10.40
N GLY A 242 12.79 18.68 -11.68
CA GLY A 242 13.96 19.44 -12.15
C GLY A 242 14.06 20.86 -11.56
N ASN A 243 13.00 21.65 -11.69
CA ASN A 243 13.00 23.02 -11.15
C ASN A 243 13.10 23.02 -9.62
N ARG A 244 12.35 22.16 -8.92
CA ARG A 244 12.43 22.09 -7.45
C ARG A 244 13.81 21.64 -6.99
N ALA A 245 14.43 20.70 -7.70
CA ALA A 245 15.75 20.17 -7.41
C ALA A 245 16.83 21.24 -7.60
N GLN A 246 16.81 22.00 -8.69
CA GLN A 246 17.73 23.11 -8.94
C GLN A 246 17.65 24.17 -7.83
N TYR A 247 16.44 24.54 -7.42
CA TYR A 247 16.26 25.47 -6.30
C TYR A 247 16.86 24.92 -4.99
N GLN A 248 16.64 23.63 -4.68
CA GLN A 248 17.24 23.03 -3.48
C GLN A 248 18.77 22.93 -3.59
N LEU A 249 19.32 22.60 -4.76
CA LEU A 249 20.78 22.60 -5.00
C LEU A 249 21.39 23.99 -4.72
N GLY A 250 20.73 25.06 -5.17
CA GLY A 250 21.12 26.43 -4.84
C GLY A 250 21.13 26.71 -3.33
N ARG A 251 20.07 26.30 -2.63
CA ARG A 251 19.97 26.42 -1.16
C ARG A 251 21.03 25.62 -0.41
N MET A 252 21.39 24.45 -0.91
CA MET A 252 22.42 23.62 -0.31
C MET A 252 23.82 24.20 -0.55
N ALA A 253 24.09 24.77 -1.73
CA ALA A 253 25.31 25.52 -1.99
C ALA A 253 25.42 26.77 -1.09
N GLU A 254 24.32 27.50 -0.90
CA GLU A 254 24.27 28.65 0.01
C GLU A 254 24.54 28.26 1.46
N LYS A 255 23.92 27.18 1.96
CA LYS A 255 24.20 26.64 3.31
C LYS A 255 25.65 26.18 3.50
N ARG A 256 26.34 25.80 2.42
CA ARG A 256 27.77 25.48 2.40
C ARG A 256 28.66 26.71 2.16
N HIS A 257 28.08 27.90 2.10
CA HIS A 257 28.75 29.17 1.77
C HIS A 257 29.41 29.20 0.37
N ASN A 258 28.94 28.38 -0.56
CA ASN A 258 29.33 28.41 -1.97
C ASN A 258 28.36 29.28 -2.78
N TYR A 259 28.47 30.59 -2.63
CA TYR A 259 27.52 31.53 -3.23
C TYR A 259 27.58 31.57 -4.76
N ILE A 260 28.74 31.25 -5.36
CA ILE A 260 28.88 31.19 -6.83
C ILE A 260 28.04 30.04 -7.40
N GLU A 261 28.15 28.86 -6.80
CA GLU A 261 27.34 27.69 -7.16
C GLU A 261 25.85 27.95 -6.88
N ALA A 262 25.53 28.59 -5.75
CA ALA A 262 24.15 28.95 -5.42
C ALA A 262 23.51 29.86 -6.48
N MET A 263 24.20 30.94 -6.87
CA MET A 263 23.73 31.86 -7.92
C MET A 263 23.57 31.16 -9.26
N TRP A 264 24.47 30.23 -9.61
CA TRP A 264 24.36 29.44 -10.84
C TRP A 264 23.07 28.62 -10.86
N TYR A 265 22.79 27.88 -9.78
CA TYR A 265 21.58 27.07 -9.66
C TYR A 265 20.30 27.92 -9.63
N TYR A 266 20.30 29.04 -8.90
CA TYR A 266 19.15 29.95 -8.86
C TYR A 266 18.85 30.56 -10.21
N ARG A 267 19.87 30.94 -10.99
CA ARG A 267 19.70 31.42 -12.36
C ARG A 267 19.15 30.33 -13.28
N LYS A 268 19.77 29.15 -13.25
CA LYS A 268 19.35 27.98 -14.04
C LYS A 268 17.89 27.57 -13.76
N ASN A 269 17.39 27.85 -12.56
CA ASN A 269 16.01 27.55 -12.18
C ASN A 269 14.97 28.52 -12.75
N ILE A 270 15.38 29.74 -13.05
CA ILE A 270 14.50 30.82 -13.56
C ILE A 270 14.51 30.85 -15.09
N ASP A 271 15.66 30.54 -15.70
CA ASP A 271 15.86 30.44 -17.16
C ASP A 271 15.16 29.20 -17.76
#